data_AF-A0A4V0Z7U1-F1
#
_entry.id   AF-A0A4V0Z7U1-F1
#
_cell.length_a   1.000
_cell.length_b   1.000
_cell.length_c   1.000
_cell.angle_alpha   90.00
_cell.angle_beta   90.00
_cell.angle_gamma   90.00
#
_symmetry.space_group_name_H-M   'P 1'
#
loop_
_entity.id
_entity.type
_entity.pdbx_description
1 polymer ?
#
loop_
_entity_poly.entity_id
_entity_poly.type
_entity_poly.pdbx_seq_one_letter_code
_entity_poly.pdbx_strand_id
1 'polypeptide(L)'
;MAKANESSNKDKNVTINSEADTVYIPMVVNLEAFKENGFIAGVSLADVRHNWRIGNRYCDVVLVPGTEEEKREYLRTITDEFKKEDRDARCRVSNGKGHIIRCPESNLCSKCPYNTSLDKHSDRTQTFSELAQVNEAGEVTDFEPAAPTDYCAADTYSRILEKLIDHLLSLNGLKNIDRLVEVIKNRADDLTIIETAQEIGCGKSTVDSDLDKLYPIVKAFLEDLI
;
A
#
# COMPACT_ATOMS: atom_id res chain seq x y z
N MET A 1 10.51 74.21 33.94
CA MET A 1 10.59 74.69 32.53
C MET A 1 11.98 75.29 32.37
N ALA A 2 12.88 74.92 31.46
CA ALA A 2 12.83 74.11 30.25
C ALA A 2 14.20 73.41 30.10
N LYS A 3 14.22 72.20 29.53
CA LYS A 3 15.45 71.48 29.16
C LYS A 3 15.97 72.02 27.83
N ALA A 4 17.27 72.32 27.78
CA ALA A 4 18.03 72.49 26.55
C ALA A 4 18.20 71.13 25.85
N ASN A 5 18.05 71.10 24.53
CA ASN A 5 18.49 70.01 23.66
C ASN A 5 18.96 70.64 22.33
N GLU A 6 20.27 70.82 22.19
CA GLU A 6 21.01 70.92 20.93
C GLU A 6 21.59 69.52 20.67
N SER A 7 21.11 68.78 19.67
CA SER A 7 21.43 68.81 18.23
C SER A 7 22.61 67.89 17.85
N SER A 8 22.53 67.33 16.63
CA SER A 8 23.46 66.42 15.92
C SER A 8 23.05 64.94 15.94
N ASN A 9 23.01 64.17 14.85
CA ASN A 9 22.97 64.36 13.39
C ASN A 9 22.64 62.96 12.82
N LYS A 10 22.12 62.96 11.61
CA LYS A 10 21.72 61.84 10.74
C LYS A 10 22.59 60.57 10.86
N ASP A 11 21.91 59.44 10.95
CA ASP A 11 22.18 58.28 10.09
C ASP A 11 20.86 57.76 9.53
N LYS A 12 20.67 57.97 8.22
CA LYS A 12 19.59 57.37 7.46
C LYS A 12 19.98 55.92 7.21
N ASN A 13 19.53 55.00 8.06
CA ASN A 13 19.53 53.60 7.68
C ASN A 13 18.46 53.40 6.61
N VAL A 14 18.94 53.25 5.37
CA VAL A 14 18.20 52.75 4.23
C VAL A 14 17.86 51.30 4.56
N THR A 15 16.64 51.05 5.05
CA THR A 15 16.13 49.69 5.16
C THR A 15 15.80 49.21 3.76
N ILE A 16 16.76 48.48 3.17
CA ILE A 16 16.58 47.74 1.93
C ILE A 16 15.57 46.63 2.24
N ASN A 17 14.36 46.73 1.70
CA ASN A 17 13.41 45.62 1.67
C ASN A 17 13.99 44.52 0.77
N SER A 18 14.55 43.46 1.35
CA SER A 18 14.85 42.24 0.60
C SER A 18 15.16 41.08 1.55
N GLU A 19 14.15 40.26 1.82
CA GLU A 19 14.24 38.81 2.02
C GLU A 19 12.79 38.32 1.91
N ALA A 20 12.52 37.35 1.02
CA ALA A 20 11.17 36.82 0.81
C ALA A 20 10.57 36.42 2.16
N ASP A 21 9.34 36.88 2.46
CA ASP A 21 8.65 36.62 3.73
C ASP A 21 8.75 35.12 4.09
N THR A 22 9.71 34.77 4.96
CA THR A 22 9.87 33.40 5.46
C THR A 22 8.72 33.16 6.40
N VAL A 23 7.76 32.35 5.98
CA VAL A 23 6.59 32.03 6.80
C VAL A 23 6.81 30.70 7.49
N TYR A 24 6.46 30.64 8.77
CA TYR A 24 6.52 29.40 9.53
C TYR A 24 5.28 28.53 9.26
N ILE A 25 5.55 27.28 8.86
CA ILE A 25 4.57 26.22 8.65
C ILE A 25 4.43 25.44 9.97
N PRO A 26 3.22 25.37 10.56
CA PRO A 26 2.99 24.58 11.76
C PRO A 26 2.78 23.11 11.36
N MET A 27 3.84 22.31 11.40
CA MET A 27 3.75 20.87 11.11
C MET A 27 3.24 20.10 12.32
N VAL A 28 2.22 19.26 12.13
CA VAL A 28 1.60 18.43 13.16
C VAL A 28 2.56 17.31 13.58
N VAL A 29 2.66 17.10 14.89
CA VAL A 29 3.54 16.11 15.51
C VAL A 29 2.76 15.20 16.45
N ASN A 30 3.00 13.89 16.34
CA ASN A 30 2.57 12.90 17.33
C ASN A 30 3.66 12.72 18.40
N LEU A 31 3.37 13.13 19.63
CA LEU A 31 4.31 13.06 20.76
C LEU A 31 4.81 11.63 21.05
N GLU A 32 3.98 10.61 20.82
CA GLU A 32 4.34 9.20 21.04
C GLU A 32 5.38 8.74 20.01
N ALA A 33 5.11 8.96 18.73
CA ALA A 33 6.07 8.68 17.65
C ALA A 33 7.36 9.51 17.79
N PHE A 34 7.28 10.73 18.34
CA PHE A 34 8.45 11.57 18.64
C PHE A 34 9.32 11.04 19.78
N LYS A 35 8.74 10.33 20.75
CA LYS A 35 9.49 9.70 21.84
C LYS A 35 10.15 8.38 21.42
N GLU A 36 9.50 7.62 20.54
CA GLU A 36 9.99 6.30 20.08
C GLU A 36 11.08 6.42 19.01
N ASN A 37 10.92 7.31 18.02
CA ASN A 37 11.84 7.41 16.88
C ASN A 37 13.01 8.38 17.09
N GLY A 38 13.07 9.04 18.25
CA GLY A 38 14.05 10.08 18.55
C GLY A 38 13.79 11.40 17.82
N PHE A 39 14.50 12.45 18.25
CA PHE A 39 14.34 13.81 17.73
C PHE A 39 14.72 13.91 16.25
N ILE A 40 13.74 14.19 15.40
CA ILE A 40 13.98 14.45 13.98
C ILE A 40 14.61 15.86 13.88
N ALA A 41 15.83 15.93 13.36
CA ALA A 41 16.51 17.17 12.97
C ALA A 41 16.69 18.24 14.07
N GLY A 42 17.17 17.86 15.27
CA GLY A 42 17.59 18.84 16.28
C GLY A 42 16.45 19.63 16.93
N VAL A 43 15.19 19.24 16.68
CA VAL A 43 14.02 19.79 17.35
C VAL A 43 13.91 19.15 18.72
N SER A 44 13.98 19.95 19.79
CA SER A 44 13.82 19.46 21.17
C SER A 44 12.36 19.51 21.61
N LEU A 45 12.04 18.87 22.74
CA LEU A 45 10.70 18.94 23.34
C LEU A 45 10.28 20.38 23.69
N ALA A 46 11.24 21.30 23.84
CA ALA A 46 10.98 22.72 24.08
C ALA A 46 10.53 23.49 22.83
N ASP A 47 10.80 22.95 21.64
CA ASP A 47 10.45 23.58 20.36
C ASP A 47 9.05 23.18 19.89
N VAL A 48 8.43 22.20 20.56
CA VAL A 48 7.05 21.77 20.32
C VAL A 48 6.09 22.78 20.95
N ARG A 49 5.23 23.35 20.12
CA ARG A 49 4.13 24.19 20.59
C ARG A 49 2.90 23.35 20.81
N HIS A 50 2.50 23.27 22.07
CA HIS A 50 1.28 22.58 22.47
C HIS A 50 0.03 23.41 22.18
N ASN A 51 -1.09 22.73 21.91
CA ASN A 51 -2.41 23.34 21.72
C ASN A 51 -2.46 24.40 20.60
N TRP A 52 -1.80 24.16 19.47
CA TRP A 52 -1.94 25.02 18.30
C TRP A 52 -3.20 24.66 17.52
N ARG A 53 -3.98 25.66 17.10
CA ARG A 53 -5.23 25.42 16.36
C ARG A 53 -4.94 25.24 14.87
N ILE A 54 -5.17 24.04 14.35
CA ILE A 54 -5.13 23.74 12.92
C ILE A 54 -6.53 23.29 12.49
N GLY A 55 -7.20 24.12 11.67
CA GLY A 55 -8.56 23.87 11.24
C GLY A 55 -9.54 23.71 12.41
N ASN A 56 -10.09 22.51 12.58
CA ASN A 56 -11.11 22.17 13.58
C ASN A 56 -10.55 21.55 14.88
N ARG A 57 -9.23 21.30 14.97
CA ARG A 57 -8.61 20.58 16.09
C ARG A 57 -7.44 21.35 16.70
N TYR A 58 -7.13 21.02 17.95
CA TYR A 58 -5.90 21.46 18.63
C TYR A 58 -4.86 20.35 18.48
N CYS A 59 -3.68 20.70 18.01
CA CYS A 59 -2.59 19.77 17.74
C CYS A 59 -1.29 20.32 18.31
N ASP A 60 -0.36 19.40 18.60
CA ASP A 60 1.02 19.75 18.90
C ASP A 60 1.77 19.96 17.59
N VAL A 61 2.50 21.07 17.49
CA VAL A 61 3.13 21.48 16.23
C VAL A 61 4.57 21.90 16.42
N VAL A 62 5.35 21.73 15.36
CA VAL A 62 6.70 22.29 15.21
C VAL A 62 6.66 23.32 14.11
N LEU A 63 7.28 24.48 14.35
CA LEU A 63 7.33 25.57 13.38
C LEU A 63 8.54 25.38 12.47
N VAL A 64 8.29 25.18 11.17
CA VAL A 64 9.35 25.02 10.17
C VAL A 64 9.32 26.20 9.20
N PRO A 65 10.47 26.86 8.93
CA PRO A 65 10.52 27.96 7.98
C PRO A 65 10.25 27.45 6.56
N GLY A 66 9.39 28.14 5.82
CA GLY A 66 9.05 27.82 4.44
C GLY A 66 8.40 28.99 3.71
N THR A 67 7.82 28.71 2.56
CA THR A 67 7.08 29.70 1.75
C THR A 67 5.60 29.72 2.09
N GLU A 68 4.90 30.83 1.79
CA GLU A 68 3.47 30.96 2.05
C GLU A 68 2.61 30.02 1.17
N GLU A 69 3.12 29.63 -0.01
CA GLU A 69 2.45 28.65 -0.88
C GLU A 69 2.48 27.25 -0.27
N GLU A 70 3.65 26.80 0.17
CA GLU A 70 3.85 25.52 0.87
C GLU A 70 3.01 25.45 2.15
N LYS A 71 2.97 26.54 2.92
CA LYS A 71 2.13 26.64 4.12
C LYS A 71 0.66 26.42 3.80
N ARG A 72 0.15 27.09 2.75
CA ARG A 72 -1.25 27.02 2.35
C ARG A 72 -1.62 25.61 1.88
N GLU A 73 -0.75 25.00 1.08
CA GLU A 73 -0.96 23.65 0.59
C GLU A 73 -0.93 22.63 1.74
N TYR A 74 0.06 22.73 2.62
CA TYR A 74 0.16 21.89 3.81
C TYR A 74 -1.09 22.00 4.70
N LEU A 75 -1.48 23.22 5.07
CA LEU A 75 -2.65 23.45 5.92
C LEU A 75 -3.94 22.94 5.26
N ARG A 76 -4.06 23.06 3.94
CA ARG A 76 -5.21 22.52 3.20
C ARG A 76 -5.25 21.00 3.30
N THR A 77 -4.14 20.32 3.04
CA THR A 77 -4.05 18.85 3.11
C THR A 77 -4.41 18.35 4.51
N ILE A 78 -3.80 18.91 5.56
CA ILE A 78 -4.09 18.51 6.95
C ILE A 78 -5.55 18.79 7.33
N THR A 79 -6.10 19.94 6.92
CA THR A 79 -7.51 20.27 7.19
C THR A 79 -8.46 19.31 6.49
N ASP A 80 -8.15 18.90 5.26
CA ASP A 80 -8.95 17.95 4.48
C ASP A 80 -8.90 16.54 5.09
N GLU A 81 -7.74 16.13 5.62
CA GLU A 81 -7.59 14.90 6.40
C GLU A 81 -8.42 14.92 7.68
N PHE A 82 -8.35 15.98 8.49
CA PHE A 82 -9.17 16.11 9.70
C PHE A 82 -10.67 16.09 9.38
N LYS A 83 -11.10 16.76 8.30
CA LYS A 83 -12.49 16.71 7.85
C LYS A 83 -12.88 15.32 7.34
N LYS A 84 -11.96 14.57 6.75
CA LYS A 84 -12.21 13.18 6.32
C LYS A 84 -12.40 12.28 7.55
N GLU A 85 -11.52 12.38 8.54
CA GLU A 85 -11.62 11.65 9.80
C GLU A 85 -12.91 12.00 10.56
N ASP A 86 -13.26 13.29 10.63
CA ASP A 86 -14.53 13.76 11.22
C ASP A 86 -15.76 13.26 10.45
N ARG A 87 -15.64 12.93 9.15
CA ARG A 87 -16.71 12.29 8.36
C ARG A 87 -16.73 10.77 8.53
N ASP A 88 -15.58 10.14 8.73
CA ASP A 88 -15.44 8.70 8.96
C ASP A 88 -15.86 8.28 10.36
N ALA A 89 -15.68 9.14 11.37
CA ALA A 89 -16.23 8.94 12.70
C ALA A 89 -17.77 9.08 12.76
N ARG A 90 -18.43 9.53 11.70
CA ARG A 90 -19.89 9.68 11.68
C ARG A 90 -20.58 8.35 11.42
N CYS A 91 -21.60 8.14 12.23
CA CYS A 91 -22.49 7.01 12.18
C CYS A 91 -23.19 6.95 10.82
N ARG A 92 -23.15 5.77 10.22
CA ARG A 92 -23.97 5.41 9.08
C ARG A 92 -25.37 5.03 9.57
N VAL A 93 -26.39 5.59 8.94
CA VAL A 93 -27.80 5.49 9.35
C VAL A 93 -28.63 5.15 8.11
N SER A 94 -29.63 4.30 8.26
CA SER A 94 -30.58 4.03 7.19
C SER A 94 -31.41 5.28 6.86
N ASN A 95 -31.48 5.64 5.58
CA ASN A 95 -32.31 6.73 5.07
C ASN A 95 -33.80 6.32 4.95
N GLY A 96 -34.19 5.16 5.48
CA GLY A 96 -35.55 4.61 5.38
C GLY A 96 -35.99 4.18 3.96
N LYS A 97 -35.18 4.47 2.93
CA LYS A 97 -35.41 4.13 1.51
C LYS A 97 -34.43 3.08 0.98
N GLY A 98 -33.82 2.29 1.87
CA GLY A 98 -32.85 1.25 1.51
C GLY A 98 -31.41 1.73 1.26
N HIS A 99 -31.14 3.04 1.36
CA HIS A 99 -29.78 3.58 1.28
C HIS A 99 -29.25 3.94 2.66
N ILE A 100 -27.94 3.73 2.86
CA ILE A 100 -27.23 4.11 4.08
C ILE A 100 -26.61 5.50 3.85
N ILE A 101 -26.97 6.46 4.69
CA ILE A 101 -26.42 7.81 4.69
C ILE A 101 -25.53 8.03 5.91
N ARG A 102 -24.55 8.94 5.81
CA ARG A 102 -23.81 9.41 6.99
C ARG A 102 -24.64 10.46 7.71
N CYS A 103 -24.58 10.49 9.04
CA CYS A 103 -25.26 11.51 9.83
C CYS A 103 -24.90 12.94 9.32
N PRO A 104 -25.87 13.84 9.14
CA PRO A 104 -25.62 15.20 8.65
C PRO A 104 -24.71 16.00 9.59
N GLU A 105 -24.00 17.00 9.05
CA GLU A 105 -22.94 17.79 9.71
C GLU A 105 -23.35 18.45 11.04
N SER A 106 -24.64 18.68 11.25
CA SER A 106 -25.18 19.33 12.45
C SER A 106 -25.27 18.42 13.68
N ASN A 107 -25.15 17.10 13.52
CA ASN A 107 -25.42 16.14 14.60
C ASN A 107 -24.16 15.35 14.95
N LEU A 108 -23.67 15.52 16.19
CA LEU A 108 -22.77 14.54 16.78
C LEU A 108 -23.48 13.18 16.80
N CYS A 109 -22.74 12.08 16.62
CA CYS A 109 -23.29 10.73 16.74
C CYS A 109 -24.09 10.52 18.03
N SER A 110 -23.68 11.16 19.13
CA SER A 110 -24.37 11.14 20.42
C SER A 110 -25.77 11.75 20.40
N LYS A 111 -26.02 12.70 19.49
CA LYS A 111 -27.30 13.39 19.28
C LYS A 111 -28.07 12.84 18.08
N CYS A 112 -27.58 11.78 17.44
CA CYS A 112 -28.29 11.14 16.34
C CYS A 112 -29.56 10.45 16.87
N PRO A 113 -30.73 10.61 16.21
CA PRO A 113 -31.95 9.87 16.58
C PRO A 113 -31.76 8.35 16.57
N TYR A 114 -30.80 7.87 15.77
CA TYR A 114 -30.42 6.48 15.61
C TYR A 114 -29.17 6.11 16.41
N ASN A 115 -28.76 6.93 17.40
CA ASN A 115 -27.58 6.61 18.21
C ASN A 115 -27.73 5.29 18.98
N THR A 116 -28.96 4.94 19.35
CA THR A 116 -29.32 3.72 20.11
C THR A 116 -29.85 2.60 19.22
N SER A 117 -29.88 2.77 17.89
CA SER A 117 -30.35 1.69 17.02
C SER A 117 -29.31 0.56 16.96
N LEU A 118 -29.76 -0.68 17.10
CA LEU A 118 -28.92 -1.88 16.98
C LEU A 118 -28.29 -2.02 15.59
N ASP A 119 -28.88 -1.40 14.57
CA ASP A 119 -28.39 -1.42 13.17
C ASP A 119 -27.23 -0.44 12.91
N LYS A 120 -26.60 0.08 13.96
CA LYS A 120 -25.52 1.05 13.85
C LYS A 120 -24.21 0.35 13.48
N HIS A 121 -23.85 0.43 12.20
CA HIS A 121 -22.55 0.00 11.73
C HIS A 121 -21.48 1.07 12.02
N SER A 122 -20.52 0.76 12.90
CA SER A 122 -19.32 1.56 13.12
C SER A 122 -18.25 1.15 12.11
N ASP A 123 -18.48 1.44 10.83
CA ASP A 123 -17.52 1.16 9.76
C ASP A 123 -16.41 2.24 9.74
N ARG A 124 -15.72 2.43 10.87
CA ARG A 124 -14.42 3.12 10.84
C ARG A 124 -13.49 2.29 9.96
N THR A 125 -12.58 2.95 9.26
CA THR A 125 -11.46 2.26 8.62
C THR A 125 -10.78 1.38 9.69
N GLN A 126 -10.89 0.07 9.53
CA GLN A 126 -10.27 -0.87 10.45
C GLN A 126 -8.76 -0.70 10.33
N THR A 127 -8.08 -0.57 11.46
CA THR A 127 -6.62 -0.54 11.48
C THR A 127 -6.11 -1.98 11.36
N PHE A 128 -4.91 -2.19 10.80
CA PHE A 128 -4.33 -3.53 10.71
C PHE A 128 -4.24 -4.24 12.08
N SER A 129 -4.05 -3.47 13.15
CA SER A 129 -4.07 -3.97 14.53
C SER A 129 -5.42 -4.56 14.95
N GLU A 130 -6.53 -4.12 14.36
CA GLU A 130 -7.88 -4.64 14.63
C GLU A 130 -8.17 -5.95 13.88
N LEU A 131 -7.32 -6.34 12.91
CA LEU A 131 -7.41 -7.63 12.22
C LEU A 131 -6.73 -8.77 13.00
N ALA A 132 -5.94 -8.44 14.01
CA ALA A 132 -5.26 -9.43 14.82
C ALA A 132 -6.27 -10.22 15.66
N GLN A 133 -6.25 -11.54 15.54
CA GLN A 133 -7.13 -12.42 16.30
C GLN A 133 -6.50 -12.70 17.66
N VAL A 134 -7.34 -12.71 18.70
CA VAL A 134 -6.94 -13.14 20.04
C VAL A 134 -7.36 -14.59 20.19
N ASN A 135 -6.39 -15.49 20.36
CA ASN A 135 -6.67 -16.89 20.62
C ASN A 135 -7.32 -17.08 22.01
N GLU A 136 -7.87 -18.27 22.29
CA GLU A 136 -8.49 -18.60 23.59
C GLU A 136 -7.56 -18.39 24.80
N ALA A 137 -6.24 -18.35 24.58
CA ALA A 137 -5.21 -18.07 25.58
C ALA A 137 -4.94 -16.57 25.81
N GLY A 138 -5.61 -15.66 25.10
CA GLY A 138 -5.42 -14.20 25.24
C GLY A 138 -4.23 -13.63 24.47
N GLU A 139 -3.56 -14.43 23.64
CA GLU A 139 -2.43 -14.01 22.81
C GLU A 139 -2.90 -13.43 21.48
N VAL A 140 -2.38 -12.27 21.11
CA VAL A 140 -2.64 -11.60 19.82
C VAL A 140 -1.77 -12.28 18.77
N THR A 141 -2.38 -13.05 17.88
CA THR A 141 -1.68 -13.61 16.72
C THR A 141 -1.84 -12.70 15.52
N ASP A 142 -0.73 -12.45 14.84
CA ASP A 142 -0.74 -11.74 13.56
C ASP A 142 -1.67 -12.47 12.58
N PHE A 143 -2.51 -11.72 11.89
CA PHE A 143 -3.36 -12.27 10.83
C PHE A 143 -2.47 -12.62 9.64
N GLU A 144 -2.13 -13.90 9.50
CA GLU A 144 -1.51 -14.43 8.30
C GLU A 144 -2.60 -14.90 7.34
N PRO A 145 -2.79 -14.23 6.18
CA PRO A 145 -3.78 -14.69 5.22
C PRO A 145 -3.42 -16.10 4.78
N ALA A 146 -4.40 -17.01 4.79
CA ALA A 146 -4.22 -18.33 4.21
C ALA A 146 -3.82 -18.15 2.75
N ALA A 147 -2.56 -18.47 2.43
CA ALA A 147 -2.10 -18.49 1.06
C ALA A 147 -3.04 -19.42 0.28
N PRO A 148 -3.47 -19.04 -0.94
CA PRO A 148 -4.16 -19.97 -1.83
C PRO A 148 -3.37 -21.28 -1.89
N THR A 149 -4.06 -22.42 -1.91
CA THR A 149 -3.45 -23.76 -1.90
C THR A 149 -2.36 -23.93 -2.98
N ASP A 150 -2.40 -23.07 -3.99
CA ASP A 150 -1.65 -23.13 -5.23
C ASP A 150 -0.46 -22.15 -5.24
N TYR A 151 -0.40 -21.22 -4.27
CA TYR A 151 0.46 -20.02 -4.37
C TYR A 151 1.96 -20.30 -4.22
N CYS A 152 2.36 -21.48 -3.74
CA CYS A 152 3.76 -21.90 -3.61
C CYS A 152 3.94 -23.43 -3.68
N ALA A 153 3.01 -24.16 -4.31
CA ALA A 153 3.15 -25.62 -4.35
C ALA A 153 4.31 -25.98 -5.29
N ALA A 154 5.40 -26.52 -4.75
CA ALA A 154 6.51 -27.11 -5.49
C ALA A 154 6.03 -28.15 -6.55
N ASP A 155 4.82 -28.68 -6.36
CA ASP A 155 4.16 -29.65 -7.22
C ASP A 155 3.34 -29.06 -8.38
N THR A 156 3.27 -27.73 -8.53
CA THR A 156 2.54 -27.11 -9.67
C THR A 156 3.19 -27.43 -11.00
N TYR A 157 4.52 -27.35 -11.07
CA TYR A 157 5.27 -27.68 -12.28
C TYR A 157 5.10 -29.15 -12.68
N SER A 158 5.21 -30.08 -11.72
CA SER A 158 5.00 -31.51 -11.98
C SER A 158 3.56 -31.81 -12.42
N ARG A 159 2.54 -31.20 -11.80
CA ARG A 159 1.14 -31.36 -12.22
C ARG A 159 0.86 -30.82 -13.62
N ILE A 160 1.51 -29.71 -14.00
CA ILE A 160 1.37 -29.16 -15.36
C ILE A 160 2.07 -30.08 -16.37
N LEU A 161 3.24 -30.62 -16.04
CA LEU A 161 3.94 -31.60 -16.88
C LEU A 161 3.14 -32.89 -17.07
N GLU A 162 2.56 -33.44 -16.00
CA GLU A 162 1.69 -34.62 -16.06
C GLU A 162 0.50 -34.37 -16.98
N LYS A 163 -0.19 -33.24 -16.82
CA LYS A 163 -1.30 -32.85 -17.70
C LYS A 163 -0.88 -32.68 -19.16
N LEU A 164 0.32 -32.16 -19.41
CA LEU A 164 0.86 -32.01 -20.76
C LEU A 164 1.16 -33.38 -21.39
N ILE A 165 1.72 -34.31 -20.63
CA ILE A 165 1.95 -35.70 -21.08
C ILE A 165 0.62 -36.39 -21.40
N ASP A 166 -0.39 -36.25 -20.54
CA ASP A 166 -1.74 -36.79 -20.79
C ASP A 166 -2.36 -36.19 -22.05
N HIS A 167 -2.20 -34.88 -22.27
CA HIS A 167 -2.68 -34.21 -23.47
C HIS A 167 -2.00 -34.76 -24.73
N LEU A 168 -0.68 -34.99 -24.69
CA LEU A 168 0.06 -35.59 -25.80
C LEU A 168 -0.36 -37.03 -26.11
N LEU A 169 -0.65 -37.83 -25.08
CA LEU A 169 -1.16 -39.20 -25.25
C LEU A 169 -2.59 -39.22 -25.83
N SER A 170 -3.39 -38.18 -25.56
CA SER A 170 -4.74 -38.05 -26.12
C SER A 170 -4.78 -37.64 -27.60
N LEU A 171 -3.69 -37.06 -28.12
CA LEU A 171 -3.57 -36.61 -29.51
C LEU A 171 -3.29 -37.80 -30.45
N ASN A 172 -4.37 -38.44 -30.93
CA ASN A 172 -4.31 -39.48 -31.95
C ASN A 172 -3.99 -38.90 -33.34
N GLY A 173 -2.69 -38.73 -33.65
CA GLY A 173 -2.24 -38.28 -34.97
C GLY A 173 -0.73 -38.13 -35.14
N LEU A 174 0.02 -38.13 -34.05
CA LEU A 174 1.49 -38.02 -34.09
C LEU A 174 2.13 -39.40 -34.28
N LYS A 175 3.09 -39.49 -35.20
CA LYS A 175 3.96 -40.68 -35.31
C LYS A 175 5.01 -40.59 -34.21
N ASN A 176 5.23 -41.70 -33.49
CA ASN A 176 6.22 -41.84 -32.41
C ASN A 176 5.90 -41.00 -31.14
N ILE A 177 4.68 -41.12 -30.62
CA ILE A 177 4.25 -40.43 -29.38
C ILE A 177 5.16 -40.80 -28.21
N ASP A 178 5.52 -42.08 -28.06
CA ASP A 178 6.38 -42.55 -26.97
C ASP A 178 7.74 -41.82 -26.94
N ARG A 179 8.33 -41.59 -28.12
CA ARG A 179 9.60 -40.85 -28.26
C ARG A 179 9.45 -39.37 -27.89
N LEU A 180 8.33 -38.74 -28.27
CA LEU A 180 8.07 -37.33 -27.94
C LEU A 180 7.90 -37.13 -26.43
N VAL A 181 7.26 -38.09 -25.76
CA VAL A 181 7.14 -38.09 -24.29
C VAL A 181 8.49 -38.23 -23.61
N GLU A 182 9.37 -39.11 -24.12
CA GLU A 182 10.75 -39.25 -23.61
C GLU A 182 11.56 -37.96 -23.79
N VAL A 183 11.47 -37.31 -24.96
CA VAL A 183 12.16 -36.02 -25.20
C VAL A 183 11.72 -34.95 -24.21
N ILE A 184 10.44 -34.89 -23.85
CA ILE A 184 9.92 -33.91 -22.87
C ILE A 184 10.40 -34.21 -21.46
N LYS A 185 10.38 -35.48 -21.04
CA LYS A 185 10.87 -35.89 -19.73
C LYS A 185 12.35 -35.56 -19.56
N ASN A 186 13.17 -35.93 -20.53
CA ASN A 186 14.60 -35.64 -20.48
C ASN A 186 14.87 -34.13 -20.48
N ARG A 187 14.00 -33.34 -21.13
CA ARG A 187 14.11 -31.88 -21.11
C ARG A 187 13.66 -31.26 -19.79
N ALA A 188 12.69 -31.85 -19.10
CA ALA A 188 12.30 -31.46 -17.75
C ALA A 188 13.41 -31.76 -16.72
N ASP A 189 14.23 -32.79 -16.98
CA ASP A 189 15.42 -33.14 -16.20
C ASP A 189 16.70 -32.36 -16.63
N ASP A 190 16.54 -31.26 -17.38
CA ASP A 190 17.61 -30.37 -17.85
C ASP A 190 18.67 -30.99 -18.79
N LEU A 191 18.40 -32.17 -19.38
CA LEU A 191 19.33 -32.81 -20.31
C LEU A 191 19.48 -32.00 -21.61
N THR A 192 20.69 -31.99 -22.14
CA THR A 192 20.98 -31.34 -23.42
C THR A 192 20.51 -32.20 -24.60
N ILE A 193 20.27 -31.57 -25.75
CA ILE A 193 19.81 -32.24 -26.97
C ILE A 193 20.74 -33.41 -27.38
N ILE A 194 22.04 -33.30 -27.07
CA ILE A 194 23.04 -34.33 -27.37
C ILE A 194 22.89 -35.52 -26.41
N GLU A 195 22.68 -35.27 -25.13
CA GLU A 195 22.45 -36.31 -24.11
C GLU A 195 21.11 -37.01 -24.34
N THR A 196 20.05 -36.26 -24.65
CA THR A 196 18.74 -36.81 -25.03
C THR A 196 18.85 -37.69 -26.29
N ALA A 197 19.62 -37.25 -27.29
CA ALA A 197 19.87 -38.05 -28.49
C ALA A 197 20.62 -39.35 -28.19
N GLN A 198 21.54 -39.34 -27.23
CA GLN A 198 22.28 -40.53 -26.77
C GLN A 198 21.37 -41.50 -25.99
N GLU A 199 20.53 -41.00 -25.10
CA GLU A 199 19.59 -41.83 -24.32
C GLU A 199 18.52 -42.49 -25.18
N ILE A 200 17.97 -41.75 -26.14
CA ILE A 200 16.91 -42.24 -27.05
C ILE A 200 17.52 -43.06 -28.22
N GLY A 201 18.84 -42.96 -28.43
CA GLY A 201 19.54 -43.64 -29.52
C GLY A 201 19.17 -43.09 -30.91
N CYS A 202 18.95 -41.77 -31.02
CA CYS A 202 18.57 -41.10 -32.26
C CYS A 202 19.57 -40.00 -32.67
N GLY A 203 19.49 -39.53 -33.92
CA GLY A 203 20.33 -38.42 -34.38
C GLY A 203 19.88 -37.08 -33.79
N LYS A 204 20.81 -36.17 -33.50
CA LYS A 204 20.53 -34.81 -33.01
C LYS A 204 19.46 -34.09 -33.84
N SER A 205 19.56 -34.16 -35.16
CA SER A 205 18.60 -33.55 -36.09
C SER A 205 17.18 -34.07 -35.92
N THR A 206 17.02 -35.32 -35.47
CA THR A 206 15.73 -35.94 -35.22
C THR A 206 15.11 -35.39 -33.92
N VAL A 207 15.91 -35.16 -32.88
CA VAL A 207 15.46 -34.52 -31.63
C VAL A 207 15.02 -33.08 -31.91
N ASP A 208 15.80 -32.31 -32.67
CA ASP A 208 15.42 -30.94 -33.08
C ASP A 208 14.10 -30.94 -33.86
N SER A 209 13.95 -31.84 -34.83
CA SER A 209 12.71 -31.97 -35.62
C SER A 209 11.49 -32.37 -34.78
N ASP A 210 11.70 -33.04 -33.66
CA ASP A 210 10.65 -33.46 -32.75
C ASP A 210 10.27 -32.32 -31.77
N LEU A 211 11.25 -31.54 -31.30
CA LEU A 211 11.02 -30.32 -30.55
C LEU A 211 10.24 -29.28 -31.36
N ASP A 212 10.55 -29.13 -32.66
CA ASP A 212 9.82 -28.23 -33.55
C ASP A 212 8.34 -28.60 -33.68
N LYS A 213 8.00 -29.89 -33.59
CA LYS A 213 6.61 -30.37 -33.60
C LYS A 213 5.92 -30.21 -32.26
N LEU A 214 6.67 -30.31 -31.16
CA LEU A 214 6.14 -30.17 -29.80
C LEU A 214 5.86 -28.72 -29.44
N TYR A 215 6.71 -27.79 -29.87
CA TYR A 215 6.58 -26.37 -29.55
C TYR A 215 5.16 -25.79 -29.82
N PRO A 216 4.54 -25.97 -31.01
CA PRO A 216 3.19 -25.46 -31.25
C PRO A 216 2.13 -26.11 -30.37
N ILE A 217 2.30 -27.39 -30.00
CA ILE A 217 1.34 -28.13 -29.16
C ILE A 217 1.42 -27.66 -27.71
N VAL A 218 2.65 -27.53 -27.17
CA VAL A 218 2.89 -27.02 -25.82
C VAL A 218 2.36 -25.59 -25.71
N LYS A 219 2.59 -24.76 -26.74
CA LYS A 219 2.09 -23.38 -26.77
C LYS A 219 0.57 -23.32 -26.70
N ALA A 220 -0.14 -24.11 -27.52
CA ALA A 220 -1.59 -24.18 -27.49
C ALA A 220 -2.12 -24.65 -26.12
N PHE A 221 -1.49 -25.67 -25.53
CA PHE A 221 -1.86 -26.17 -24.21
C PHE A 221 -1.67 -25.13 -23.09
N LEU A 222 -0.60 -24.33 -23.14
CA LEU A 222 -0.38 -23.25 -22.18
C LEU A 222 -1.37 -22.09 -22.35
N GLU A 223 -1.79 -21.81 -23.58
CA GLU A 223 -2.82 -20.80 -23.87
C GLU A 223 -4.21 -21.22 -23.35
N ASP A 224 -4.52 -22.52 -23.31
CA ASP A 224 -5.77 -23.06 -22.75
C ASP A 224 -5.79 -23.11 -21.20
N LEU A 225 -4.63 -22.95 -20.55
CA LEU A 225 -4.48 -23.00 -19.09
C LEU A 225 -4.62 -21.64 -18.38
N ILE A 226 -4.53 -20.53 -19.13
CA ILE A 226 -4.57 -19.13 -18.64
C ILE A 226 -5.98 -18.56 -18.84
#